data_AF-A0A954MPX4-F1
#
_entry.id   AF-A0A954MPX4-F1
#
_cell.length_a   1.000
_cell.length_b   1.000
_cell.length_c   1.000
_cell.angle_alpha   90.00
_cell.angle_beta   90.00
_cell.angle_gamma   90.00
#
_symmetry.space_group_name_H-M   'P 1'
#
loop_
_entity.id
_entity.type
_entity.pdbx_description
1 polymer ?
#
loop_
_entity_poly.entity_id
_entity_poly.type
_entity_poly.pdbx_seq_one_letter_code
_entity_poly.pdbx_strand_id
1 'polypeptide(L)'
;MTDAAPSIPLYWWRDEPNFGDSLSPWLIEQLLGISAQWSNTRHKLVGLGSVLWASEPGDTVWGTGVHPLSELRAPDWSPTGVTFLAVRGPLTRDYILERGGVCPELYGDPGELLPDFYVPSSDMAHAGIGIIPHIYDKTGRRFAESVPGTRIIDPRRPWPNVCRHQRKNAALSGRKV
;
A
#
# COMPACT_ATOMS: atom_id res chain seq x y z
N MET A 1 -9.88 8.43 -34.29
CA MET A 1 -9.08 8.28 -33.04
C MET A 1 -10.08 7.93 -31.96
N THR A 2 -10.03 6.71 -31.43
CA THR A 2 -10.86 6.33 -30.29
C THR A 2 -10.29 7.05 -29.08
N ASP A 3 -11.03 8.00 -28.51
CA ASP A 3 -10.67 8.58 -27.22
C ASP A 3 -10.57 7.44 -26.21
N ALA A 4 -9.36 7.19 -25.73
CA ALA A 4 -9.17 6.23 -24.65
C ALA A 4 -9.94 6.73 -23.44
N ALA A 5 -10.64 5.83 -22.75
CA ALA A 5 -11.31 6.18 -21.50
C ALA A 5 -10.31 6.87 -20.54
N PRO A 6 -10.74 7.89 -19.79
CA PRO A 6 -9.85 8.60 -18.88
C PRO A 6 -9.23 7.62 -17.88
N SER A 7 -7.91 7.74 -17.68
CA SER A 7 -7.17 6.90 -16.75
C SER A 7 -6.14 7.71 -15.98
N ILE A 8 -5.78 7.24 -14.79
CA ILE A 8 -4.74 7.81 -13.95
C ILE A 8 -3.46 6.99 -14.08
N PRO A 9 -2.31 7.61 -14.45
CA PRO A 9 -1.02 6.97 -14.32
C PRO A 9 -0.72 6.74 -12.83
N LEU A 10 -0.44 5.50 -12.43
CA LEU A 10 -0.23 5.10 -11.05
C LEU A 10 1.06 4.28 -10.94
N TYR A 11 1.90 4.61 -9.96
CA TYR A 11 3.00 3.76 -9.56
C TYR A 11 2.55 2.73 -8.51
N TRP A 12 2.90 1.48 -8.73
CA TRP A 12 3.01 0.46 -7.69
C TRP A 12 4.18 -0.46 -8.00
N TRP A 13 4.77 -1.04 -6.96
CA TRP A 13 5.87 -1.98 -7.12
C TRP A 13 5.36 -3.27 -7.77
N ARG A 14 6.04 -3.74 -8.81
CA ARG A 14 5.61 -4.96 -9.55
C ARG A 14 6.73 -5.97 -9.80
N ASP A 15 7.95 -5.65 -9.38
CA ASP A 15 9.13 -6.49 -9.66
C ASP A 15 9.12 -7.75 -8.80
N GLU A 16 8.49 -7.69 -7.62
CA GLU A 16 8.27 -8.84 -6.77
C GLU A 16 6.80 -8.92 -6.32
N PRO A 17 6.15 -10.10 -6.44
CA PRO A 17 4.76 -10.24 -6.04
C PRO A 17 4.53 -9.92 -4.56
N ASN A 18 3.64 -8.98 -4.28
CA ASN A 18 3.16 -8.65 -2.95
C ASN A 18 1.69 -8.25 -3.04
N PHE A 19 0.87 -8.76 -2.12
CA PHE A 19 -0.56 -8.53 -2.13
C PHE A 19 -0.91 -7.04 -1.95
N GLY A 20 -0.14 -6.29 -1.16
CA GLY A 20 -0.34 -4.86 -0.96
C GLY A 20 -0.07 -4.08 -2.24
N ASP A 21 1.02 -4.38 -2.93
CA ASP A 21 1.33 -3.70 -4.19
C ASP A 21 0.31 -4.05 -5.28
N SER A 22 -0.07 -5.32 -5.41
CA SER A 22 -1.08 -5.77 -6.39
C SER A 22 -2.51 -5.29 -6.10
N LEU A 23 -2.81 -4.89 -4.85
CA LEU A 23 -4.09 -4.27 -4.47
C LEU A 23 -4.19 -2.82 -4.96
N SER A 24 -3.06 -2.12 -5.04
CA SER A 24 -2.98 -0.68 -5.34
C SER A 24 -3.85 -0.22 -6.51
N PRO A 25 -3.76 -0.78 -7.73
CA PRO A 25 -4.58 -0.31 -8.85
C PRO A 25 -6.07 -0.46 -8.57
N TRP A 26 -6.50 -1.62 -8.06
CA TRP A 26 -7.92 -1.87 -7.77
C TRP A 26 -8.47 -0.88 -6.74
N LEU A 27 -7.73 -0.61 -5.66
CA LEU A 27 -8.22 0.28 -4.62
C LEU A 27 -8.27 1.74 -5.07
N ILE A 28 -7.26 2.19 -5.84
CA ILE A 28 -7.27 3.54 -6.41
C ILE A 28 -8.44 3.73 -7.39
N GLU A 29 -8.75 2.71 -8.18
CA GLU A 29 -9.95 2.73 -9.05
C GLU A 29 -11.24 2.88 -8.24
N GLN A 30 -11.37 2.15 -7.12
CA GLN A 30 -12.54 2.28 -6.24
C GLN A 30 -12.63 3.67 -5.59
N LEU A 31 -11.50 4.25 -5.19
CA LEU A 31 -11.45 5.55 -4.52
C LEU A 31 -11.73 6.72 -5.46
N LEU A 32 -11.25 6.65 -6.70
CA LEU A 32 -11.30 7.77 -7.65
C LEU A 32 -12.39 7.62 -8.72
N GLY A 33 -12.93 6.42 -8.92
CA GLY A 33 -13.92 6.15 -9.98
C GLY A 33 -13.36 6.22 -11.40
N ILE A 34 -12.02 6.16 -11.56
CA ILE A 34 -11.31 6.20 -12.85
C ILE A 34 -10.31 5.04 -12.93
N SER A 35 -10.08 4.50 -14.13
CA SER A 35 -9.15 3.37 -14.32
C SER A 35 -7.71 3.75 -13.97
N ALA A 36 -6.98 2.84 -13.34
CA ALA A 36 -5.57 3.02 -13.01
C ALA A 36 -4.69 2.31 -14.04
N GLN A 37 -3.71 3.03 -14.59
CA GLN A 37 -2.72 2.47 -15.52
C GLN A 37 -1.35 2.51 -14.89
N TRP A 38 -0.62 1.40 -14.94
CA TRP A 38 0.73 1.35 -14.43
C TRP A 38 1.62 2.34 -15.17
N SER A 39 2.35 3.17 -14.42
CA SER A 39 3.35 4.07 -14.98
C SER A 39 4.58 4.16 -14.08
N ASN A 40 5.74 4.22 -14.71
CA ASN A 40 7.02 4.58 -14.09
C ASN A 40 7.64 5.83 -14.74
N THR A 41 6.82 6.65 -15.40
CA THR A 41 7.24 7.96 -15.92
C THR A 41 6.74 9.06 -14.99
N ARG A 42 7.15 10.31 -15.23
CA ARG A 42 6.62 11.47 -14.49
C ARG A 42 5.13 11.67 -14.73
N HIS A 43 4.52 12.48 -13.87
CA HIS A 43 3.09 12.81 -13.85
C HIS A 43 2.21 11.62 -13.49
N LYS A 44 2.67 10.84 -12.50
CA LYS A 44 1.94 9.71 -11.93
C LYS A 44 1.51 9.98 -10.50
N LEU A 45 0.50 9.23 -10.07
CA LEU A 45 0.12 9.09 -8.68
C LEU A 45 1.05 8.07 -8.00
N VAL A 46 1.51 8.38 -6.79
CA VAL A 46 2.26 7.48 -5.92
C VAL A 46 1.53 7.44 -4.57
N GLY A 47 0.83 6.33 -4.30
CA GLY A 47 -0.21 6.33 -3.26
C GLY A 47 -0.08 5.23 -2.22
N LEU A 48 -0.27 3.97 -2.60
CA LEU A 48 -0.30 2.86 -1.65
C LEU A 48 1.12 2.42 -1.27
N GLY A 49 1.34 1.96 -0.03
CA GLY A 49 2.58 1.25 0.27
C GLY A 49 3.72 2.17 0.72
N SER A 50 4.92 1.61 0.86
CA SER A 50 6.15 2.34 1.18
C SER A 50 6.96 2.56 -0.09
N VAL A 51 6.42 3.33 -1.04
CA VAL A 51 7.03 3.52 -2.37
C VAL A 51 7.34 4.98 -2.67
N LEU A 52 7.45 5.84 -1.64
CA LEU A 52 7.77 7.25 -1.82
C LEU A 52 9.03 7.47 -2.68
N TRP A 53 10.02 6.59 -2.54
CA TRP A 53 11.28 6.62 -3.28
C TRP A 53 11.12 6.56 -4.81
N ALA A 54 9.95 6.15 -5.32
CA ALA A 54 9.64 6.10 -6.75
C ALA A 54 9.00 7.40 -7.29
N SER A 55 8.75 8.39 -6.43
CA SER A 55 8.25 9.70 -6.84
C SER A 55 9.33 10.54 -7.50
N GLU A 56 8.95 11.27 -8.53
CA GLU A 56 9.79 12.15 -9.34
C GLU A 56 9.16 13.54 -9.51
N PRO A 57 9.92 14.57 -9.94
CA PRO A 57 9.36 15.88 -10.23
C PRO A 57 8.17 15.80 -11.21
N GLY A 58 7.04 16.41 -10.83
CA GLY A 58 5.78 16.38 -11.56
C GLY A 58 4.79 15.32 -11.08
N ASP A 59 5.19 14.42 -10.16
CA ASP A 59 4.31 13.42 -9.57
C ASP A 59 3.45 13.97 -8.43
N THR A 60 2.37 13.25 -8.14
CA THR A 60 1.50 13.51 -6.99
C THR A 60 1.59 12.36 -6.01
N VAL A 61 1.84 12.67 -4.74
CA VAL A 61 1.88 11.71 -3.63
C VAL A 61 0.59 11.80 -2.81
N TRP A 62 -0.06 10.66 -2.61
CA TRP A 62 -1.29 10.56 -1.80
C TRP A 62 -1.25 9.33 -0.89
N GLY A 63 -0.57 9.49 0.25
CA GLY A 63 -0.62 8.56 1.38
C GLY A 63 0.49 7.51 1.45
N THR A 64 1.43 7.51 0.50
CA THR A 64 2.55 6.57 0.52
C THR A 64 3.56 6.92 1.62
N GLY A 65 4.37 5.93 2.01
CA GLY A 65 5.40 6.06 3.02
C GLY A 65 6.82 5.88 2.50
N VAL A 66 7.80 6.22 3.34
CA VAL A 66 9.21 5.85 3.16
C VAL A 66 9.37 4.35 3.43
N HIS A 67 10.23 3.68 2.67
CA HIS A 67 10.65 2.31 2.92
C HIS A 67 11.94 2.32 3.78
N PRO A 68 12.18 1.35 4.67
CA PRO A 68 13.47 1.24 5.38
C PRO A 68 14.70 1.15 4.46
N LEU A 69 14.49 0.80 3.19
CA LEU A 69 15.54 0.74 2.15
C LEU A 69 15.47 1.91 1.17
N SER A 70 14.71 2.98 1.46
CA SER A 70 14.59 4.12 0.56
C SER A 70 15.96 4.75 0.26
N GLU A 71 16.81 4.93 1.26
CA GLU A 71 18.19 5.43 1.09
C GLU A 71 19.04 4.52 0.18
N LEU A 72 18.80 3.21 0.20
CA LEU A 72 19.51 2.27 -0.67
C LEU A 72 18.93 2.26 -2.09
N ARG A 73 17.60 2.41 -2.21
CA ARG A 73 16.88 2.35 -3.49
C ARG A 73 17.02 3.64 -4.29
N ALA A 74 17.04 4.78 -3.60
CA ALA A 74 17.11 6.11 -4.19
C ALA A 74 17.85 7.07 -3.24
N PRO A 75 19.19 6.94 -3.11
CA PRO A 75 20.00 7.76 -2.20
C PRO A 75 19.90 9.27 -2.51
N ASP A 76 19.74 9.61 -3.78
CA ASP A 76 19.63 10.99 -4.26
C ASP A 76 18.17 11.45 -4.40
N TRP A 77 17.22 10.75 -3.78
CA TRP A 77 15.82 11.13 -3.85
C TRP A 77 15.59 12.54 -3.29
N SER A 78 14.82 13.35 -4.02
CA SER A 78 14.49 14.72 -3.64
C SER A 78 12.98 14.97 -3.73
N PRO A 79 12.39 15.73 -2.78
CA PRO A 79 10.99 16.13 -2.85
C PRO A 79 10.74 17.26 -3.87
N THR A 80 11.79 17.80 -4.50
CA THR A 80 11.70 18.93 -5.42
C THR A 80 10.76 18.63 -6.58
N GLY A 81 9.73 19.46 -6.74
CA GLY A 81 8.75 19.32 -7.82
C GLY A 81 7.72 18.20 -7.62
N VAL A 82 7.72 17.51 -6.48
CA VAL A 82 6.67 16.53 -6.12
C VAL A 82 5.54 17.25 -5.39
N THR A 83 4.29 16.94 -5.74
CA THR A 83 3.11 17.46 -5.04
C THR A 83 2.67 16.48 -3.96
N PHE A 84 2.63 16.91 -2.70
CA PHE A 84 2.19 16.07 -1.58
C PHE A 84 0.78 16.44 -1.12
N LEU A 85 -0.19 15.54 -1.31
CA LEU A 85 -1.56 15.70 -0.81
C LEU A 85 -1.71 15.14 0.59
N ALA A 86 -1.15 13.95 0.83
CA ALA A 86 -1.08 13.29 2.12
C ALA A 86 0.12 12.33 2.11
N VAL A 87 0.60 11.93 3.28
CA VAL A 87 1.64 10.89 3.43
C VAL A 87 1.24 9.90 4.49
N ARG A 88 1.86 8.72 4.53
CA ARG A 88 1.43 7.66 5.46
C ARG A 88 1.42 8.09 6.93
N GLY A 89 2.36 8.93 7.35
CA GLY A 89 2.43 9.40 8.73
C GLY A 89 3.59 10.36 9.00
N PRO A 90 3.76 10.80 10.26
CA PRO A 90 4.72 11.84 10.65
C PRO A 90 6.16 11.53 10.23
N LEU A 91 6.64 10.30 10.41
CA LEU A 91 8.01 9.92 10.01
C LEU A 91 8.28 10.11 8.51
N THR A 92 7.27 9.88 7.66
CA THR A 92 7.40 10.14 6.22
C THR A 92 7.41 11.63 5.93
N ARG A 93 6.58 12.41 6.65
CA ARG A 93 6.58 13.86 6.54
C ARG A 93 7.93 14.45 6.95
N ASP A 94 8.47 14.03 8.09
CA ASP A 94 9.75 14.51 8.61
C ASP A 94 10.87 14.24 7.59
N TYR A 95 10.91 13.03 7.03
CA TYR A 95 11.82 12.67 5.94
C TYR A 95 11.76 13.63 4.73
N ILE A 96 10.55 14.10 4.37
CA ILE A 96 10.34 15.06 3.27
C ILE A 96 10.82 16.46 3.68
N LEU A 97 10.47 16.93 4.89
CA LEU A 97 10.83 18.25 5.39
C LEU A 97 12.34 18.40 5.57
N GLU A 98 13.01 17.38 6.11
CA GLU A 98 14.47 17.33 6.28
C GLU A 98 15.22 17.46 4.94
N ARG A 99 14.58 17.11 3.83
CA ARG A 99 15.12 17.24 2.45
C ARG A 99 14.65 18.51 1.73
N GLY A 100 14.09 19.47 2.47
CA GLY A 100 13.64 20.76 1.94
C GLY A 100 12.30 20.71 1.19
N GLY A 101 11.54 19.63 1.34
CA GLY A 101 10.20 19.52 0.76
C GLY A 101 9.13 20.25 1.56
N VAL A 102 7.95 20.41 0.96
CA VAL A 102 6.74 20.92 1.62
C VAL A 102 5.71 19.81 1.64
N CYS A 103 5.25 19.42 2.84
CA CYS A 103 4.29 18.35 3.01
C CYS A 103 3.24 18.74 4.07
N PRO A 104 1.92 18.60 3.77
CA PRO A 104 0.86 18.91 4.73
C PRO A 104 0.90 17.94 5.92
N GLU A 105 0.30 18.35 7.04
CA GLU A 105 0.00 17.48 8.19
C GLU A 105 -1.27 16.68 7.94
N LEU A 106 -1.34 16.01 6.79
CA LEU A 106 -2.42 15.12 6.41
C LEU A 106 -1.86 13.70 6.26
N TYR A 107 -2.45 12.77 6.99
CA TYR A 107 -1.93 11.42 7.15
C TYR A 107 -2.92 10.33 6.78
N GLY A 108 -2.37 9.22 6.29
CA GLY A 108 -3.09 7.97 6.03
C GLY A 108 -2.58 7.29 4.76
N ASP A 109 -2.58 5.96 4.77
CA ASP A 109 -2.37 5.15 3.56
C ASP A 109 -3.74 4.82 2.95
N PRO A 110 -3.96 4.96 1.62
CA PRO A 110 -5.25 4.62 1.03
C PRO A 110 -5.64 3.15 1.28
N GLY A 111 -4.67 2.26 1.51
CA GLY A 111 -4.87 0.86 1.91
C GLY A 111 -5.67 0.69 3.21
N GLU A 112 -5.69 1.69 4.09
CA GLU A 112 -6.52 1.68 5.30
C GLU A 112 -8.02 1.74 4.99
N LEU A 113 -8.39 2.22 3.80
CA LEU A 113 -9.78 2.30 3.33
C LEU A 113 -10.28 1.00 2.68
N LEU A 114 -9.41 -0.01 2.53
CA LEU A 114 -9.80 -1.33 1.99
C LEU A 114 -11.11 -1.90 2.62
N PRO A 115 -11.34 -1.83 3.94
CA PRO A 115 -12.54 -2.39 4.58
C PRO A 115 -13.87 -1.70 4.22
N ASP A 116 -13.83 -0.57 3.51
CA ASP A 116 -15.01 0.14 3.01
C ASP A 116 -15.40 -0.31 1.59
N PHE A 117 -14.46 -0.89 0.85
CA PHE A 117 -14.66 -1.37 -0.52
C PHE A 117 -14.64 -2.89 -0.66
N TYR A 118 -14.04 -3.59 0.31
CA TYR A 118 -13.89 -5.04 0.28
C TYR A 118 -14.36 -5.68 1.59
N VAL A 119 -15.38 -6.53 1.46
CA VAL A 119 -15.84 -7.41 2.53
C VAL A 119 -15.48 -8.85 2.15
N PRO A 120 -14.60 -9.53 2.92
CA PRO A 120 -14.24 -10.91 2.62
C PRO A 120 -15.43 -11.85 2.81
N SER A 121 -15.62 -12.82 1.89
CA SER A 121 -16.66 -13.85 2.03
C SER A 121 -16.47 -14.68 3.31
N SER A 122 -17.58 -15.05 3.94
CA SER A 122 -17.62 -15.90 5.13
C SER A 122 -17.17 -17.34 4.88
N ASP A 123 -17.23 -17.81 3.64
CA ASP A 123 -17.30 -19.24 3.30
C ASP A 123 -15.94 -19.96 3.39
N MET A 124 -14.85 -19.19 3.44
CA MET A 124 -13.47 -19.70 3.41
C MET A 124 -12.66 -19.30 4.65
N ALA A 125 -13.35 -18.94 5.73
CA ALA A 125 -12.68 -18.50 6.92
C ALA A 125 -12.02 -19.67 7.65
N HIS A 126 -10.73 -19.50 7.88
CA HIS A 126 -10.00 -20.36 8.79
C HIS A 126 -10.47 -20.09 10.22
N ALA A 127 -10.88 -21.15 10.93
CA ALA A 127 -11.08 -21.07 12.37
C ALA A 127 -9.69 -21.11 13.04
N GLY A 128 -9.25 -19.99 13.62
CA GLY A 128 -7.96 -19.88 14.31
C GLY A 128 -7.11 -18.70 13.85
N ILE A 129 -5.81 -18.77 14.11
CA ILE A 129 -4.85 -17.70 13.82
C ILE A 129 -4.37 -17.81 12.37
N GLY A 130 -4.45 -16.71 11.63
CA GLY A 130 -3.79 -16.54 10.33
C GLY A 130 -2.54 -15.69 10.48
N ILE A 131 -1.40 -16.14 9.95
CA ILE A 131 -0.15 -15.39 9.94
C ILE A 131 0.27 -15.11 8.50
N ILE A 132 0.55 -13.83 8.21
CA ILE A 132 1.08 -13.35 6.93
C ILE A 132 2.53 -12.92 7.17
N PRO A 133 3.52 -13.83 7.10
CA PRO A 133 4.91 -13.45 7.27
C PRO A 133 5.36 -12.59 6.08
N HIS A 134 6.25 -11.63 6.33
CA HIS A 134 6.89 -10.91 5.22
C HIS A 134 7.66 -11.89 4.32
N ILE A 135 7.79 -11.58 3.02
CA ILE A 135 8.41 -12.47 2.02
C ILE A 135 9.83 -12.94 2.40
N TYR A 136 10.56 -12.08 3.12
CA TYR A 136 11.92 -12.36 3.60
C TYR A 136 11.99 -12.78 5.07
N ASP A 137 10.85 -12.80 5.78
CA ASP A 137 10.81 -13.14 7.20
C ASP A 137 10.77 -14.65 7.42
N LYS A 138 11.96 -15.26 7.35
CA LYS A 138 12.16 -16.68 7.65
C LYS A 138 11.82 -17.02 9.09
N THR A 139 12.00 -16.08 10.03
CA THR A 139 11.75 -16.29 11.45
C THR A 139 10.27 -16.33 11.74
N GLY A 140 9.49 -15.34 11.28
CA GLY A 140 8.04 -15.32 11.38
C GLY A 140 7.39 -16.49 10.66
N ARG A 141 7.95 -16.93 9.52
CA ARG A 141 7.51 -18.15 8.85
C ARG A 141 7.71 -19.40 9.73
N ARG A 142 8.92 -19.61 10.27
CA ARG A 142 9.20 -20.75 11.16
C ARG A 142 8.34 -20.71 12.41
N PHE A 143 8.10 -19.53 12.98
CA PHE A 143 7.19 -19.34 14.10
C PHE A 143 5.79 -19.83 13.73
N ALA A 144 5.25 -19.39 12.59
CA ALA A 144 3.93 -19.81 12.13
C ALA A 144 3.84 -21.32 11.87
N GLU A 145 4.90 -21.95 11.38
CA GLU A 145 5.01 -23.40 11.19
C GLU A 145 5.04 -24.16 12.53
N SER A 146 5.56 -23.54 13.60
CA SER A 146 5.70 -24.16 14.92
C SER A 146 4.44 -24.12 15.78
N VAL A 147 3.44 -23.29 15.45
CA VAL A 147 2.22 -23.10 16.26
C VAL A 147 1.07 -23.93 15.67
N PRO A 148 0.62 -25.02 16.32
CA PRO A 148 -0.46 -25.85 15.82
C PRO A 148 -1.75 -25.05 15.58
N GLY A 149 -2.45 -25.37 14.49
CA GLY A 149 -3.70 -24.68 14.11
C GLY A 149 -3.50 -23.31 13.44
N THR A 150 -2.26 -22.86 13.26
CA THR A 150 -1.97 -21.64 12.50
C THR A 150 -2.09 -21.87 11.01
N ARG A 151 -2.73 -20.93 10.30
CA ARG A 151 -2.73 -20.87 8.84
C ARG A 151 -1.68 -19.87 8.36
N ILE A 152 -0.69 -20.36 7.63
CA ILE A 152 0.28 -19.51 6.93
C ILE A 152 -0.35 -19.01 5.63
N ILE A 153 -0.34 -17.70 5.44
CA ILE A 153 -0.88 -17.03 4.27
C ILE A 153 0.28 -16.39 3.52
N ASP A 154 0.55 -16.87 2.31
CA ASP A 154 1.64 -16.36 1.48
C ASP A 154 1.29 -14.97 0.93
N PRO A 155 2.03 -13.89 1.30
CA PRO A 155 1.75 -12.53 0.85
C PRO A 155 2.01 -12.33 -0.65
N ARG A 156 2.60 -13.30 -1.35
CA ARG A 156 2.86 -13.23 -2.80
C ARG A 156 1.66 -13.66 -3.63
N ARG A 157 0.60 -14.17 -2.98
CA ARG A 157 -0.64 -14.55 -3.66
C ARG A 157 -1.40 -13.29 -4.10
N PRO A 158 -2.23 -13.37 -5.15
CA PRO A 158 -3.10 -12.26 -5.56
C PRO A 158 -3.89 -11.69 -4.37
N TRP A 159 -4.05 -10.37 -4.33
CA TRP A 159 -4.64 -9.69 -3.16
C TRP A 159 -5.96 -10.27 -2.65
N PRO A 160 -6.91 -10.75 -3.50
CA PRO A 160 -8.15 -11.31 -2.98
C PRO A 160 -7.91 -12.62 -2.20
N ASN A 161 -6.88 -13.38 -2.57
CA ASN A 161 -6.53 -14.63 -1.90
C ASN A 161 -5.87 -14.41 -0.53
N VAL A 162 -5.27 -13.23 -0.31
CA VAL A 162 -4.70 -12.83 0.98
C VAL A 162 -5.76 -12.13 1.83
N CYS A 163 -6.44 -11.13 1.28
CA CYS A 163 -7.41 -10.30 2.00
C CYS A 163 -8.65 -11.08 2.42
N ARG A 164 -9.04 -12.15 1.72
CA ARG A 164 -10.14 -13.03 2.18
C ARG A 164 -9.93 -13.64 3.57
N HIS A 165 -8.68 -13.69 4.04
CA HIS A 165 -8.35 -14.20 5.36
C HIS A 165 -8.43 -13.11 6.46
N GLN A 166 -8.59 -11.84 6.08
CA GLN A 166 -8.60 -10.68 6.98
C GLN A 166 -10.05 -10.26 7.27
N ARG A 167 -10.73 -10.95 8.19
CA ARG A 167 -12.08 -10.58 8.60
C ARG A 167 -12.10 -9.24 9.32
N LYS A 168 -13.14 -8.44 9.09
CA LYS A 168 -13.47 -7.27 9.93
C LYS A 168 -13.83 -7.78 11.32
N ASN A 169 -12.90 -7.69 12.27
CA ASN A 169 -13.21 -7.95 13.68
C ASN A 169 -14.07 -6.79 14.19
N ALA A 170 -15.39 -6.88 14.01
CA ALA A 170 -16.36 -5.90 14.54
C ALA A 170 -16.27 -5.72 16.07
N ALA A 171 -15.57 -6.63 16.78
CA ALA A 171 -15.34 -6.56 18.22
C ALA A 171 -14.22 -5.58 18.64
N LEU A 172 -13.39 -5.07 17.72
CA LEU A 172 -12.28 -4.14 18.04
C LEU A 172 -12.57 -2.68 17.64
N SER A 173 -13.67 -2.42 16.94
CA SER A 173 -14.21 -1.07 16.79
C SER A 173 -14.97 -0.69 18.07
N GLY A 174 -14.24 -0.57 19.18
CA GLY A 174 -14.68 0.25 20.29
C GLY A 174 -15.03 1.63 19.73
N ARG A 175 -16.20 2.15 20.14
CA ARG A 175 -16.66 3.50 19.83
C ARG A 175 -15.47 4.45 19.85
N LYS A 176 -15.18 5.11 18.71
CA LYS A 176 -14.47 6.38 18.76
C LYS A 176 -15.30 7.28 19.67
N VAL A 177 -14.78 7.53 20.87
CA VAL A 177 -15.23 8.62 21.75
C VAL A 177 -14.71 9.91 21.15
#